data_AF-A0A9W6UXH5-F1
#
_entry.id   AF-A0A9W6UXH5-F1
#
_cell.length_a   1.000
_cell.length_b   1.000
_cell.length_c   1.000
_cell.angle_alpha   90.00
_cell.angle_beta   90.00
_cell.angle_gamma   90.00
#
_symmetry.space_group_name_H-M   'P 1'
#
loop_
_entity.id
_entity.type
_entity.pdbx_description
1 polymer ?
#
loop_
_entity_poly.entity_id
_entity_poly.type
_entity_poly.pdbx_seq_one_letter_code
_entity_poly.pdbx_strand_id
1 'polypeptide(L)'
;MNDLPPQGRPPGDPRPPFPPPPPVPPPPPGMPGPFGAGTFPGRPPIGPPPMRNNAPRGYEPFTRKPLVYLPVMLRGRHIGYLWAGMTGTAAGFIRRNEFLTEAFEAPMVWSERLAEAHAQGLHAREAIRRWIGAPEDPRGGAVPPDAREGHADDLAQLQALANPGEPPTPGPLIQDGEYPDGTPVDRSRGWGPLHFQLPPSYSPTAAGPVRYLPVVKDGLVLGYLWSSVAGGAASFLARRDAGVDGRNAIAAWTPRLRELHGQGVPATEMLRRCRAMASDPRAGAVPADAREEEAASLADLERLAATFEQSLRISFNPDPDDPAVARRPAVPAHERAALLDYLERAPVVHDAGDPLPDPYDPRRRPVVPNTFHTDGTWVWLGGVAHCLRVHGVPPEPDLVEHVRANRFRLPEVGRDARARARAALERQGVLVGPPPAARPTASEKKTERPRRIDPRDVRRTTEDLAFQQVGSTIDNYASNTTKPVRYLVVGGKRGVLGYLWAAEGEEAAGFVYRPDAGDDGPNEGVAWVIELRAAKARGVPASRLLEEFAKARLPVAPDADHLGRIIPGSEGRAPSLDALKAMAKQPPKDG
;
A
#
# COMPACT_ATOMS: atom_id res chain seq x y z
N MET A 1 34.46 -68.11 16.04
CA MET A 1 34.89 -68.57 17.37
C MET A 1 34.07 -67.78 18.39
N ASN A 2 33.16 -68.49 19.08
CA ASN A 2 32.40 -68.14 20.31
C ASN A 2 31.46 -66.91 20.28
N ASP A 3 30.28 -66.86 20.88
CA ASP A 3 29.36 -67.83 21.51
C ASP A 3 28.00 -67.10 21.74
N LEU A 4 26.89 -67.74 21.33
CA LEU A 4 25.53 -67.88 21.93
C LEU A 4 25.08 -67.03 23.19
N PRO A 5 23.78 -66.97 23.58
CA PRO A 5 22.54 -66.49 22.91
C PRO A 5 21.61 -65.65 23.89
N PRO A 6 20.28 -65.86 24.02
CA PRO A 6 19.15 -65.01 23.58
C PRO A 6 18.34 -64.43 24.78
N GLN A 7 17.02 -64.20 24.61
CA GLN A 7 15.94 -63.86 25.59
C GLN A 7 15.46 -62.40 25.48
N GLY A 8 14.18 -62.04 25.27
CA GLY A 8 12.92 -62.76 25.30
C GLY A 8 11.85 -61.90 26.00
N ARG A 9 10.83 -61.40 25.24
CA ARG A 9 9.38 -61.12 25.52
C ARG A 9 8.91 -60.59 26.91
N PRO A 10 7.70 -59.97 27.07
CA PRO A 10 6.44 -60.26 26.35
C PRO A 10 5.51 -59.06 26.03
N PRO A 11 4.38 -59.31 25.34
CA PRO A 11 3.35 -58.33 24.98
C PRO A 11 2.13 -58.32 25.93
N GLY A 12 1.38 -57.23 25.91
CA GLY A 12 -0.05 -57.18 26.26
C GLY A 12 -0.40 -56.60 27.64
N ASP A 13 -0.97 -55.38 27.66
CA ASP A 13 -2.32 -55.17 28.22
C ASP A 13 -2.88 -53.77 27.81
N PRO A 14 -4.20 -53.64 27.55
CA PRO A 14 -4.82 -52.43 27.01
C PRO A 14 -5.18 -51.45 28.14
N ARG A 15 -4.88 -50.15 27.96
CA ARG A 15 -5.38 -49.10 28.86
C ARG A 15 -6.83 -48.71 28.48
N PRO A 16 -7.73 -48.52 29.45
CA PRO A 16 -9.12 -48.11 29.19
C PRO A 16 -9.23 -46.63 28.76
N PRO A 17 -10.31 -46.25 28.05
CA PRO A 17 -10.52 -44.89 27.57
C PRO A 17 -10.83 -43.90 28.72
N PHE A 18 -10.30 -42.69 28.60
CA PHE A 18 -10.56 -41.57 29.51
C PHE A 18 -12.06 -41.17 29.50
N PRO A 19 -12.66 -40.85 30.66
CA PRO A 19 -14.02 -40.32 30.72
C PRO A 19 -14.08 -38.84 30.24
N PRO A 20 -15.20 -38.39 29.65
CA PRO A 20 -15.35 -37.01 29.17
C PRO A 20 -15.47 -35.99 30.32
N PRO A 21 -15.09 -34.72 30.09
CA PRO A 21 -15.16 -33.68 31.11
C PRO A 21 -16.61 -33.26 31.45
N PRO A 22 -16.87 -32.76 32.67
CA PRO A 22 -18.21 -32.38 33.12
C PRO A 22 -18.72 -31.07 32.48
N PRO A 23 -20.05 -30.86 32.39
CA PRO A 23 -20.66 -29.70 31.77
C PRO A 23 -20.55 -28.43 32.62
N VAL A 24 -20.45 -27.28 31.94
CA VAL A 24 -20.35 -25.93 32.53
C VAL A 24 -21.75 -25.43 32.97
N PRO A 25 -21.90 -24.82 34.18
CA PRO A 25 -23.21 -24.34 34.64
C PRO A 25 -23.64 -23.01 33.96
N PRO A 26 -24.96 -22.76 33.82
CA PRO A 26 -25.49 -21.55 33.19
C PRO A 26 -25.42 -20.30 34.10
N PRO A 27 -25.40 -19.08 33.53
CA PRO A 27 -25.37 -17.84 34.31
C PRO A 27 -26.75 -17.51 34.93
N PRO A 28 -26.79 -16.80 36.08
CA PRO A 28 -28.04 -16.42 36.75
C PRO A 28 -28.76 -15.24 36.06
N PRO A 29 -30.10 -15.16 36.13
CA PRO A 29 -30.91 -14.10 35.50
C PRO A 29 -31.25 -12.94 36.45
N GLY A 30 -31.31 -11.70 35.94
CA GLY A 30 -31.91 -10.55 36.65
C GLY A 30 -31.40 -9.16 36.24
N MET A 31 -32.10 -8.52 35.30
CA MET A 31 -32.00 -7.08 34.95
C MET A 31 -32.78 -6.21 35.99
N PRO A 32 -32.56 -4.88 36.14
CA PRO A 32 -32.97 -3.88 35.12
C PRO A 32 -32.11 -2.58 35.00
N GLY A 33 -32.19 -1.90 33.84
CA GLY A 33 -31.73 -0.51 33.63
C GLY A 33 -32.71 0.55 34.21
N PRO A 34 -32.60 1.89 33.96
CA PRO A 34 -31.94 2.56 32.82
C PRO A 34 -31.22 3.93 33.09
N PHE A 35 -30.52 4.45 32.05
CA PHE A 35 -29.99 5.82 31.80
C PHE A 35 -28.92 6.48 32.73
N GLY A 36 -27.78 6.87 32.12
CA GLY A 36 -26.99 8.03 32.58
C GLY A 36 -25.49 8.03 32.22
N ALA A 37 -25.09 9.01 31.40
CA ALA A 37 -23.74 9.55 31.19
C ALA A 37 -22.74 8.75 30.31
N GLY A 38 -22.44 9.35 29.15
CA GLY A 38 -21.51 8.84 28.15
C GLY A 38 -20.06 8.74 28.63
N THR A 39 -19.45 7.61 28.31
CA THR A 39 -18.03 7.44 28.06
C THR A 39 -17.94 6.68 26.75
N PHE A 40 -17.31 7.28 25.72
CA PHE A 40 -16.96 6.57 24.50
C PHE A 40 -15.69 5.76 24.77
N PRO A 41 -15.71 4.41 24.75
CA PRO A 41 -14.49 3.63 24.78
C PRO A 41 -13.85 3.59 23.38
N GLY A 42 -12.52 3.60 23.39
CA GLY A 42 -11.65 3.74 22.22
C GLY A 42 -12.01 2.86 21.03
N ARG A 43 -11.91 3.47 19.86
CA ARG A 43 -11.91 2.80 18.57
C ARG A 43 -10.74 1.81 18.55
N PRO A 44 -10.94 0.51 18.25
CA PRO A 44 -9.82 -0.39 18.04
C PRO A 44 -8.98 0.15 16.87
N PRO A 45 -7.65 -0.04 16.90
CA PRO A 45 -6.80 0.36 15.79
C PRO A 45 -7.31 -0.30 14.50
N ILE A 46 -7.47 0.50 13.45
CA ILE A 46 -7.79 0.03 12.11
C ILE A 46 -6.53 -0.67 11.59
N GLY A 47 -6.34 -1.93 11.99
CA GLY A 47 -5.49 -2.83 11.25
C GLY A 47 -6.08 -3.08 9.86
N PRO A 48 -5.27 -3.52 8.88
CA PRO A 48 -5.84 -4.02 7.63
C PRO A 48 -6.93 -5.05 7.98
N PRO A 49 -8.09 -5.02 7.32
CA PRO A 49 -9.16 -5.95 7.65
C PRO A 49 -8.59 -7.37 7.55
N PRO A 50 -8.83 -8.27 8.53
CA PRO A 50 -8.46 -9.66 8.36
C PRO A 50 -9.12 -10.13 7.06
N MET A 51 -8.31 -10.60 6.11
CA MET A 51 -8.82 -11.35 4.98
C MET A 51 -9.56 -12.54 5.57
N ARG A 52 -10.88 -12.43 5.67
CA ARG A 52 -11.72 -13.55 6.06
C ARG A 52 -11.50 -14.62 4.99
N ASN A 53 -10.76 -15.67 5.34
CA ASN A 53 -10.91 -16.97 4.71
C ASN A 53 -12.33 -17.46 5.03
N ASN A 54 -13.33 -16.87 4.37
CA ASN A 54 -14.61 -17.53 4.23
C ASN A 54 -14.34 -18.68 3.27
N ALA A 55 -14.36 -19.92 3.77
CA ALA A 55 -14.53 -21.07 2.89
C ALA A 55 -15.70 -20.76 1.93
N PRO A 56 -15.54 -20.97 0.62
CA PRO A 56 -16.57 -20.56 -0.33
C PRO A 56 -17.88 -21.29 0.00
N ARG A 57 -19.01 -20.58 -0.08
CA ARG A 57 -20.36 -21.13 0.23
C ARG A 57 -20.88 -22.09 -0.86
N GLY A 58 -20.05 -22.47 -1.81
CA GLY A 58 -20.36 -23.23 -3.03
C GLY A 58 -19.11 -23.35 -3.90
N TYR A 59 -19.19 -24.05 -5.03
CA TYR A 59 -18.12 -24.04 -6.01
C TYR A 59 -17.92 -22.65 -6.62
N GLU A 60 -16.68 -22.31 -6.99
CA GLU A 60 -16.38 -21.09 -7.74
C GLU A 60 -17.04 -21.14 -9.14
N PRO A 61 -17.79 -20.11 -9.56
CA PRO A 61 -18.46 -20.09 -10.86
C PRO A 61 -17.53 -19.67 -12.00
N PHE A 62 -16.22 -19.62 -11.75
CA PHE A 62 -15.18 -19.21 -12.69
C PHE A 62 -13.95 -20.10 -12.50
N THR A 63 -13.22 -20.34 -13.59
CA THR A 63 -11.93 -21.04 -13.55
C THR A 63 -11.10 -20.68 -14.78
N ARG A 64 -9.77 -20.58 -14.59
CA ARG A 64 -8.78 -20.50 -15.68
C ARG A 64 -8.10 -21.85 -15.93
N LYS A 65 -8.48 -22.88 -15.17
CA LYS A 65 -7.89 -24.22 -15.26
C LYS A 65 -8.75 -25.09 -16.19
N PRO A 66 -8.17 -26.18 -16.71
CA PRO A 66 -8.91 -27.15 -17.49
C PRO A 66 -10.17 -27.64 -16.77
N LEU A 67 -11.22 -27.86 -17.54
CA LEU A 67 -12.53 -28.27 -17.05
C LEU A 67 -13.12 -29.39 -17.92
N VAL A 68 -14.10 -30.07 -17.34
CA VAL A 68 -14.96 -31.01 -18.05
C VAL A 68 -16.38 -30.48 -18.09
N TYR A 69 -17.13 -30.85 -19.13
CA TYR A 69 -18.51 -30.43 -19.30
C TYR A 69 -19.41 -31.54 -19.85
N LEU A 70 -20.71 -31.41 -19.57
CA LEU A 70 -21.77 -32.31 -20.00
C LEU A 70 -22.89 -31.50 -20.66
N PRO A 71 -23.49 -31.97 -21.76
CA PRO A 71 -24.63 -31.31 -22.38
C PRO A 71 -25.87 -31.42 -21.47
N VAL A 72 -26.65 -30.35 -21.42
CA VAL A 72 -27.94 -30.30 -20.73
C VAL A 72 -29.04 -30.15 -21.76
N MET A 73 -30.00 -31.07 -21.72
CA MET A 73 -31.15 -31.13 -22.61
C MET A 73 -32.42 -30.73 -21.87
N LEU A 74 -33.25 -29.90 -22.49
CA LEU A 74 -34.60 -29.56 -22.03
C LEU A 74 -35.57 -29.80 -23.18
N ARG A 75 -36.52 -30.72 -23.01
CA ARG A 75 -37.51 -31.16 -24.01
C ARG A 75 -36.86 -31.52 -25.34
N GLY A 76 -35.74 -32.23 -25.28
CA GLY A 76 -34.94 -32.64 -26.44
C GLY A 76 -34.07 -31.54 -27.07
N ARG A 77 -34.08 -30.31 -26.56
CA ARG A 77 -33.23 -29.20 -27.04
C ARG A 77 -31.98 -29.05 -26.18
N HIS A 78 -30.83 -28.85 -26.81
CA HIS A 78 -29.56 -28.65 -26.12
C HIS A 78 -29.42 -27.21 -25.61
N ILE A 79 -29.74 -26.99 -24.33
CA ILE A 79 -29.89 -25.66 -23.74
C ILE A 79 -28.62 -25.09 -23.12
N GLY A 80 -27.59 -25.90 -22.92
CA GLY A 80 -26.37 -25.46 -22.25
C GLY A 80 -25.46 -26.60 -21.80
N TYR A 81 -24.43 -26.22 -21.07
CA TYR A 81 -23.41 -27.12 -20.56
C TYR A 81 -23.29 -27.00 -19.04
N LEU A 82 -23.38 -28.14 -18.35
CA LEU A 82 -23.01 -28.27 -16.95
C LEU A 82 -21.52 -28.60 -16.89
N TRP A 83 -20.73 -27.88 -16.09
CA TRP A 83 -19.28 -28.01 -16.10
C TRP A 83 -18.67 -28.04 -14.71
N ALA A 84 -17.46 -28.61 -14.62
CA ALA A 84 -16.66 -28.72 -13.42
C ALA A 84 -15.17 -28.55 -13.74
N GLY A 85 -14.48 -27.70 -12.97
CA GLY A 85 -13.03 -27.55 -13.03
C GLY A 85 -12.32 -28.81 -12.52
N MET A 86 -11.16 -29.13 -13.10
CA MET A 86 -10.40 -30.33 -12.74
C MET A 86 -9.76 -30.25 -11.34
N THR A 87 -9.58 -29.04 -10.80
CA THR A 87 -9.09 -28.79 -9.43
C THR A 87 -10.13 -29.09 -8.34
N GLY A 88 -11.40 -29.28 -8.72
CA GLY A 88 -12.47 -29.66 -7.79
C GLY A 88 -13.19 -28.52 -7.07
N THR A 89 -12.68 -27.30 -7.19
CA THR A 89 -13.20 -26.12 -6.47
C THR A 89 -14.16 -25.28 -7.28
N ALA A 90 -14.25 -25.50 -8.59
CA ALA A 90 -15.05 -24.70 -9.52
C ALA A 90 -16.08 -25.56 -10.27
N ALA A 91 -17.30 -25.06 -10.41
CA ALA A 91 -18.38 -25.70 -11.16
C ALA A 91 -19.47 -24.69 -11.51
N GLY A 92 -20.21 -24.95 -12.58
CA GLY A 92 -21.30 -24.07 -12.97
C GLY A 92 -22.11 -24.61 -14.14
N PHE A 93 -23.01 -23.76 -14.63
CA PHE A 93 -23.81 -24.01 -15.80
C PHE A 93 -23.71 -22.83 -16.77
N ILE A 94 -23.38 -23.10 -18.02
CA ILE A 94 -23.42 -22.11 -19.10
C ILE A 94 -24.63 -22.40 -19.97
N ARG A 95 -25.55 -21.43 -20.05
CA ARG A 95 -26.70 -21.50 -20.95
C ARG A 95 -26.32 -21.02 -22.36
N ARG A 96 -26.85 -21.69 -23.38
CA ARG A 96 -26.82 -21.20 -24.76
C ARG A 96 -27.85 -20.07 -24.92
N ASN A 97 -27.45 -18.94 -25.49
CA ASN A 97 -28.24 -17.72 -25.59
C ASN A 97 -29.46 -17.88 -26.50
N GLU A 98 -29.39 -18.82 -27.46
CA GLU A 98 -30.52 -19.25 -28.28
C GLU A 98 -31.76 -19.67 -27.46
N PHE A 99 -31.59 -20.09 -26.19
CA PHE A 99 -32.67 -20.56 -25.32
C PHE A 99 -32.89 -19.67 -24.08
N LEU A 100 -32.64 -18.35 -24.21
CA LEU A 100 -32.84 -17.35 -23.15
C LEU A 100 -34.23 -17.39 -22.52
N THR A 101 -35.26 -17.59 -23.34
CA THR A 101 -36.65 -17.57 -22.90
C THR A 101 -37.11 -18.93 -22.41
N GLU A 102 -36.78 -20.00 -23.13
CA GLU A 102 -37.29 -21.35 -22.86
C GLU A 102 -36.56 -22.05 -21.71
N ALA A 103 -35.30 -21.70 -21.47
CA ALA A 103 -34.48 -22.22 -20.37
C ALA A 103 -34.12 -21.12 -19.35
N PHE A 104 -35.01 -20.15 -19.16
CA PHE A 104 -34.79 -19.01 -18.26
C PHE A 104 -34.41 -19.44 -16.83
N GLU A 105 -35.09 -20.46 -16.30
CA GLU A 105 -34.90 -20.94 -14.92
C GLU A 105 -33.74 -21.94 -14.78
N ALA A 106 -33.19 -22.46 -15.88
CA ALA A 106 -32.17 -23.51 -15.83
C ALA A 106 -30.89 -23.11 -15.05
N PRO A 107 -30.35 -21.89 -15.16
CA PRO A 107 -29.21 -21.47 -14.35
C PRO A 107 -29.47 -21.53 -12.84
N MET A 108 -30.69 -21.21 -12.41
CA MET A 108 -31.06 -21.27 -10.99
C MET A 108 -31.10 -22.72 -10.50
N VAL A 109 -31.78 -23.60 -11.25
CA VAL A 109 -31.89 -25.03 -10.90
C VAL A 109 -30.52 -25.68 -10.79
N TRP A 110 -29.63 -25.44 -11.76
CA TRP A 110 -28.29 -26.02 -11.73
C TRP A 110 -27.41 -25.41 -10.63
N SER A 111 -27.55 -24.11 -10.35
CA SER A 111 -26.84 -23.47 -9.24
C SER A 111 -27.25 -24.07 -7.88
N GLU A 112 -28.54 -24.32 -7.66
CA GLU A 112 -29.05 -24.97 -6.44
C GLU A 112 -28.51 -26.40 -6.30
N ARG A 113 -28.56 -27.19 -7.37
CA ARG A 113 -28.04 -28.58 -7.39
C ARG A 113 -26.55 -28.66 -7.10
N LEU A 114 -25.76 -27.71 -7.62
CA LEU A 114 -24.33 -27.63 -7.38
C LEU A 114 -24.02 -27.15 -5.96
N ALA A 115 -24.80 -26.20 -5.44
CA ALA A 115 -24.68 -25.75 -4.05
C ALA A 115 -24.99 -26.88 -3.06
N GLU A 116 -26.00 -27.71 -3.33
CA GLU A 116 -26.30 -28.90 -2.54
C GLU A 116 -25.17 -29.93 -2.59
N ALA A 117 -24.63 -30.20 -3.78
CA ALA A 117 -23.47 -31.10 -3.93
C ALA A 117 -22.25 -30.62 -3.14
N HIS A 118 -21.98 -29.32 -3.19
CA HIS A 118 -20.91 -28.70 -2.44
C HIS A 118 -21.14 -28.79 -0.92
N ALA A 119 -22.38 -28.56 -0.46
CA ALA A 119 -22.75 -28.71 0.95
C ALA A 119 -22.59 -30.15 1.45
N GLN A 120 -22.70 -31.14 0.55
CA GLN A 120 -22.42 -32.56 0.82
C GLN A 120 -20.92 -32.89 0.73
N GLY A 121 -20.05 -31.93 0.40
CA GLY A 121 -18.60 -32.11 0.32
C GLY A 121 -18.11 -32.85 -0.93
N LEU A 122 -18.95 -32.95 -1.98
CA LEU A 122 -18.57 -33.64 -3.21
C LEU A 122 -17.49 -32.85 -3.97
N HIS A 123 -16.65 -33.56 -4.72
CA HIS A 123 -15.73 -32.92 -5.67
C HIS A 123 -16.51 -32.44 -6.90
N ALA A 124 -16.18 -31.27 -7.48
CA ALA A 124 -16.96 -30.67 -8.56
C ALA A 124 -17.28 -31.62 -9.74
N ARG A 125 -16.31 -32.43 -10.17
CA ARG A 125 -16.50 -33.42 -11.26
C ARG A 125 -17.50 -34.52 -10.89
N GLU A 126 -17.50 -34.96 -9.64
CA GLU A 126 -18.47 -35.94 -9.15
C GLU A 126 -19.87 -35.33 -9.05
N ALA A 127 -19.95 -34.06 -8.63
CA ALA A 127 -21.19 -33.30 -8.53
C ALA A 127 -21.93 -33.16 -9.87
N ILE A 128 -21.22 -33.07 -11.00
CA ILE A 128 -21.85 -33.02 -12.32
C ILE A 128 -22.17 -34.43 -12.86
N ARG A 129 -21.31 -35.42 -12.60
CA ARG A 129 -21.47 -36.81 -13.08
C ARG A 129 -22.71 -37.49 -12.52
N ARG A 130 -23.08 -37.20 -11.27
CA ARG A 130 -24.27 -37.80 -10.63
C ARG A 130 -25.58 -37.52 -11.36
N TRP A 131 -25.60 -36.52 -12.25
CA TRP A 131 -26.78 -36.13 -13.00
C TRP A 131 -26.91 -36.83 -14.36
N ILE A 132 -25.90 -37.60 -14.79
CA ILE A 132 -25.95 -38.39 -16.03
C ILE A 132 -27.08 -39.41 -15.93
N GLY A 133 -28.07 -39.31 -16.83
CA GLY A 133 -29.23 -40.21 -16.85
C GLY A 133 -30.28 -39.94 -15.77
N ALA A 134 -30.15 -38.86 -14.99
CA ALA A 134 -31.18 -38.45 -14.05
C ALA A 134 -32.45 -37.97 -14.79
N PRO A 135 -33.65 -38.15 -14.20
CA PRO A 135 -34.88 -37.65 -14.80
C PRO A 135 -34.84 -36.15 -15.11
N GLU A 136 -35.48 -35.77 -16.22
CA GLU A 136 -35.54 -34.39 -16.66
C GLU A 136 -36.32 -33.51 -15.67
N ASP A 137 -35.72 -32.39 -15.28
CA ASP A 137 -36.41 -31.34 -14.55
C ASP A 137 -37.12 -30.40 -15.54
N PRO A 138 -38.41 -30.09 -15.37
CA PRO A 138 -39.18 -29.30 -16.33
C PRO A 138 -38.67 -27.86 -16.49
N ARG A 139 -37.82 -27.38 -15.57
CA ARG A 139 -37.23 -26.03 -15.55
C ARG A 139 -35.74 -26.06 -15.89
N GLY A 140 -35.02 -27.08 -15.39
CA GLY A 140 -33.56 -27.20 -15.50
C GLY A 140 -33.05 -28.15 -16.58
N GLY A 141 -33.89 -29.04 -17.09
CA GLY A 141 -33.50 -30.11 -18.01
C GLY A 141 -32.80 -31.28 -17.31
N ALA A 142 -32.17 -32.14 -18.12
CA ALA A 142 -31.38 -33.29 -17.67
C ALA A 142 -30.10 -33.45 -18.49
N VAL A 143 -29.15 -34.20 -17.94
CA VAL A 143 -27.99 -34.70 -18.67
C VAL A 143 -28.34 -36.08 -19.24
N PRO A 144 -28.20 -36.32 -20.57
CA PRO A 144 -28.54 -37.60 -21.19
C PRO A 144 -27.80 -38.80 -20.57
N PRO A 145 -28.40 -40.01 -20.58
CA PRO A 145 -27.77 -41.20 -20.01
C PRO A 145 -26.52 -41.66 -20.78
N ASP A 146 -26.40 -41.33 -22.06
CA ASP A 146 -25.27 -41.62 -22.93
C ASP A 146 -24.28 -40.45 -23.04
N ALA A 147 -24.51 -39.36 -22.29
CA ALA A 147 -23.65 -38.19 -22.29
C ALA A 147 -22.23 -38.53 -21.88
N ARG A 148 -21.27 -38.10 -22.71
CA ARG A 148 -19.83 -38.20 -22.42
C ARG A 148 -19.30 -36.84 -21.99
N GLU A 149 -18.31 -36.86 -21.10
CA GLU A 149 -17.61 -35.65 -20.69
C GLU A 149 -16.81 -35.07 -21.87
N GLY A 150 -17.17 -33.86 -22.27
CA GLY A 150 -16.29 -33.01 -23.07
C GLY A 150 -15.21 -32.37 -22.20
N HIS A 151 -14.14 -31.92 -22.85
CA HIS A 151 -13.03 -31.24 -22.18
C HIS A 151 -12.87 -29.84 -22.78
N ALA A 152 -12.55 -28.87 -21.92
CA ALA A 152 -12.12 -27.56 -22.35
C ALA A 152 -10.89 -27.10 -21.56
N ASP A 153 -10.04 -26.31 -22.21
CA ASP A 153 -8.80 -25.79 -21.61
C ASP A 153 -9.09 -24.76 -20.51
N ASP A 154 -10.19 -24.02 -20.64
CA ASP A 154 -10.68 -23.06 -19.68
C ASP A 154 -12.18 -22.76 -19.89
N LEU A 155 -12.74 -21.88 -19.03
CA LEU A 155 -14.14 -21.46 -19.12
C LEU A 155 -14.44 -20.58 -20.35
N ALA A 156 -13.45 -19.86 -20.88
CA ALA A 156 -13.64 -19.01 -22.06
C ALA A 156 -13.87 -19.86 -23.32
N GLN A 157 -13.15 -20.98 -23.47
CA GLN A 157 -13.37 -21.94 -24.55
C GLN A 157 -14.77 -22.57 -24.47
N LEU A 158 -15.24 -22.91 -23.27
CA LEU A 158 -16.61 -23.43 -23.09
C LEU A 158 -17.68 -22.36 -23.37
N GLN A 159 -17.44 -21.09 -23.00
CA GLN A 159 -18.33 -19.98 -23.34
C GLN A 159 -18.42 -19.78 -24.86
N ALA A 160 -17.29 -19.84 -25.57
CA ALA A 160 -17.25 -19.74 -27.03
C ALA A 160 -17.95 -20.92 -27.71
N LEU A 161 -17.88 -22.12 -27.13
CA LEU A 161 -18.62 -23.30 -27.60
C LEU A 161 -20.14 -23.12 -27.42
N ALA A 162 -20.58 -22.58 -26.29
CA ALA A 162 -21.99 -22.35 -26.01
C ALA A 162 -22.59 -21.20 -26.85
N ASN A 163 -21.84 -20.12 -27.00
CA ASN A 163 -22.28 -18.87 -27.63
C ASN A 163 -21.20 -18.35 -28.60
N PRO A 164 -21.09 -18.93 -29.81
CA PRO A 164 -20.09 -18.52 -30.78
C PRO A 164 -20.25 -17.05 -31.19
N GLY A 165 -19.13 -16.32 -31.22
CA GLY A 165 -19.09 -14.90 -31.64
C GLY A 165 -19.32 -13.89 -30.52
N GLU A 166 -19.62 -14.32 -29.29
CA GLU A 166 -19.66 -13.43 -28.13
C GLU A 166 -18.30 -13.39 -27.42
N PRO A 167 -17.85 -12.21 -26.95
CA PRO A 167 -16.64 -12.12 -26.15
C PRO A 167 -16.86 -12.85 -24.80
N PRO A 168 -15.87 -13.60 -24.31
CA PRO A 168 -15.99 -14.29 -23.03
C PRO A 168 -16.20 -13.28 -21.89
N THR A 169 -16.98 -13.68 -20.89
CA THR A 169 -17.21 -12.82 -19.73
C THR A 169 -15.97 -12.82 -18.84
N PRO A 170 -15.33 -11.67 -18.59
CA PRO A 170 -14.15 -11.62 -17.73
C PRO A 170 -14.54 -12.00 -16.30
N GLY A 171 -13.90 -13.03 -15.77
CA GLY A 171 -14.05 -13.43 -14.37
C GLY A 171 -13.34 -12.46 -13.41
N PRO A 172 -13.47 -12.66 -12.08
CA PRO A 172 -12.78 -11.84 -11.10
C PRO A 172 -11.26 -11.96 -11.24
N LEU A 173 -10.53 -10.99 -10.67
CA LEU A 173 -9.06 -10.94 -10.72
C LEU A 173 -8.44 -12.22 -10.13
N ILE A 174 -8.98 -12.70 -9.01
CA ILE A 174 -8.57 -13.94 -8.35
C ILE A 174 -9.51 -15.06 -8.76
N GLN A 175 -8.96 -16.17 -9.26
CA GLN A 175 -9.69 -17.39 -9.64
C GLN A 175 -8.82 -18.59 -9.27
N ASP A 176 -9.42 -19.70 -8.82
CA ASP A 176 -8.66 -20.92 -8.47
C ASP A 176 -7.61 -20.69 -7.36
N GLY A 177 -7.81 -19.64 -6.55
CA GLY A 177 -6.84 -19.20 -5.55
C GLY A 177 -5.58 -18.54 -6.12
N GLU A 178 -5.60 -18.10 -7.39
CA GLU A 178 -4.46 -17.52 -8.11
C GLU A 178 -4.83 -16.19 -8.83
N TYR A 179 -3.83 -15.32 -9.00
CA TYR A 179 -3.88 -14.17 -9.91
C TYR A 179 -3.77 -14.62 -11.38
N PRO A 180 -4.04 -13.74 -12.38
CA PRO A 180 -4.00 -14.12 -13.80
C PRO A 180 -2.65 -14.68 -14.28
N ASP A 181 -1.55 -14.33 -13.61
CA ASP A 181 -0.19 -14.79 -13.90
C ASP A 181 0.15 -16.16 -13.26
N GLY A 182 -0.80 -16.76 -12.53
CA GLY A 182 -0.60 -18.00 -11.78
C GLY A 182 -0.04 -17.80 -10.37
N THR A 183 0.15 -16.55 -9.92
CA THR A 183 0.62 -16.29 -8.55
C THR A 183 -0.44 -16.71 -7.53
N PRO A 184 -0.15 -17.62 -6.58
CA PRO A 184 -1.12 -18.04 -5.58
C PRO A 184 -1.44 -16.89 -4.62
N VAL A 185 -2.71 -16.70 -4.28
CA VAL A 185 -3.14 -15.69 -3.28
C VAL A 185 -2.65 -16.06 -1.88
N ASP A 186 -2.55 -17.36 -1.59
CA ASP A 186 -1.96 -17.88 -0.36
C ASP A 186 -0.44 -17.69 -0.36
N ARG A 187 0.01 -16.71 0.44
CA ARG A 187 1.42 -16.34 0.59
C ARG A 187 2.29 -17.46 1.13
N SER A 188 1.72 -18.44 1.83
CA SER A 188 2.48 -19.59 2.33
C SER A 188 2.93 -20.56 1.23
N ARG A 189 2.30 -20.50 0.04
CA ARG A 189 2.65 -21.30 -1.13
C ARG A 189 3.86 -20.77 -1.91
N GLY A 190 4.53 -19.75 -1.36
CA GLY A 190 5.71 -19.13 -1.95
C GLY A 190 5.32 -18.12 -3.01
N TRP A 191 5.41 -16.84 -2.67
CA TRP A 191 5.45 -15.79 -3.69
C TRP A 191 6.88 -15.71 -4.21
N GLY A 192 7.06 -15.74 -5.53
CA GLY A 192 8.34 -15.40 -6.15
C GLY A 192 8.75 -13.95 -5.84
N PRO A 193 9.95 -13.51 -6.25
CA PRO A 193 10.33 -12.12 -6.09
C PRO A 193 9.36 -11.24 -6.88
N LEU A 194 8.63 -10.38 -6.18
CA LEU A 194 7.71 -9.44 -6.81
C LEU A 194 8.54 -8.39 -7.55
N HIS A 195 8.42 -8.37 -8.89
CA HIS A 195 8.99 -7.32 -9.72
C HIS A 195 7.91 -6.27 -10.01
N PHE A 196 8.12 -5.05 -9.50
CA PHE A 196 7.26 -3.91 -9.81
C PHE A 196 7.76 -3.24 -11.07
N GLN A 197 7.08 -3.47 -12.20
CA GLN A 197 7.34 -2.72 -13.43
C GLN A 197 6.26 -1.67 -13.61
N LEU A 198 6.64 -0.39 -13.50
CA LEU A 198 5.75 0.68 -13.91
C LEU A 198 5.48 0.55 -15.41
N PRO A 199 4.23 0.76 -15.87
CA PRO A 199 3.98 0.72 -17.31
C PRO A 199 4.80 1.81 -18.01
N PRO A 200 5.29 1.54 -19.23
CA PRO A 200 6.14 2.47 -19.97
C PRO A 200 5.53 3.86 -20.04
N SER A 201 6.37 4.89 -19.85
CA SER A 201 5.99 6.29 -19.97
C SER A 201 7.10 7.05 -20.68
N TYR A 202 6.86 8.32 -21.00
CA TYR A 202 7.91 9.21 -21.49
C TYR A 202 9.07 9.30 -20.52
N SER A 203 10.28 9.59 -21.03
CA SER A 203 11.42 9.85 -20.14
C SER A 203 11.14 11.07 -19.27
N PRO A 204 11.32 10.99 -17.93
CA PRO A 204 11.14 12.12 -17.03
C PRO A 204 12.34 13.08 -17.06
N THR A 205 13.39 12.78 -17.83
CA THR A 205 14.58 13.62 -17.98
C THR A 205 14.81 13.96 -19.44
N ALA A 206 15.28 15.18 -19.70
CA ALA A 206 15.59 15.67 -21.04
C ALA A 206 17.01 16.24 -21.10
N ALA A 207 17.71 15.90 -22.17
CA ALA A 207 18.94 16.60 -22.57
C ALA A 207 18.56 17.71 -23.55
N GLY A 208 18.89 18.97 -23.21
CA GLY A 208 18.60 20.13 -24.05
C GLY A 208 17.26 20.83 -23.75
N PRO A 209 16.78 21.68 -24.68
CA PRO A 209 15.63 22.54 -24.44
C PRO A 209 14.32 21.75 -24.29
N VAL A 210 13.43 22.30 -23.47
CA VAL A 210 12.10 21.76 -23.22
C VAL A 210 11.07 22.84 -23.50
N ARG A 211 9.93 22.45 -24.07
CA ARG A 211 8.76 23.30 -24.15
C ARG A 211 7.79 22.99 -23.03
N TYR A 212 7.05 23.98 -22.60
CA TYR A 212 6.12 23.82 -21.49
C TYR A 212 4.83 24.63 -21.63
N LEU A 213 3.80 24.15 -20.95
CA LEU A 213 2.51 24.82 -20.80
C LEU A 213 2.12 24.84 -19.31
N PRO A 214 1.57 25.96 -18.80
CA PRO A 214 1.09 26.02 -17.43
C PRO A 214 -0.18 25.17 -17.27
N VAL A 215 -0.28 24.50 -16.13
CA VAL A 215 -1.53 23.87 -15.67
C VAL A 215 -2.11 24.74 -14.57
N VAL A 216 -3.36 25.17 -14.75
CA VAL A 216 -4.03 26.13 -13.88
C VAL A 216 -5.27 25.52 -13.26
N LYS A 217 -5.50 25.85 -11.99
CA LYS A 217 -6.73 25.54 -11.23
C LYS A 217 -7.06 26.74 -10.36
N ASP A 218 -8.30 27.24 -10.46
CA ASP A 218 -8.79 28.37 -9.66
C ASP A 218 -7.87 29.61 -9.71
N GLY A 219 -7.25 29.87 -10.87
CA GLY A 219 -6.30 30.98 -11.09
C GLY A 219 -4.88 30.74 -10.57
N LEU A 220 -4.61 29.59 -9.93
CA LEU A 220 -3.29 29.17 -9.45
C LEU A 220 -2.59 28.29 -10.50
N VAL A 221 -1.32 28.56 -10.79
CA VAL A 221 -0.51 27.67 -11.62
C VAL A 221 -0.01 26.53 -10.74
N LEU A 222 -0.51 25.32 -10.97
CA LEU A 222 -0.15 24.13 -10.20
C LEU A 222 1.25 23.59 -10.57
N GLY A 223 1.66 23.85 -11.81
CA GLY A 223 2.86 23.28 -12.40
C GLY A 223 2.90 23.49 -13.90
N TYR A 224 3.85 22.83 -14.53
CA TYR A 224 4.10 22.89 -15.96
C TYR A 224 4.10 21.49 -16.54
N LEU A 225 3.25 21.25 -17.55
CA LEU A 225 3.46 20.14 -18.46
C LEU A 225 4.61 20.52 -19.39
N TRP A 226 5.55 19.60 -19.61
CA TRP A 226 6.68 19.87 -20.48
C TRP A 226 7.03 18.68 -21.36
N SER A 227 7.62 18.96 -22.52
CA SER A 227 8.17 17.98 -23.45
C SER A 227 9.50 18.45 -24.02
N SER A 228 10.44 17.52 -24.23
CA SER A 228 11.68 17.81 -24.95
C SER A 228 11.39 18.22 -26.39
N VAL A 229 12.16 19.19 -26.90
CA VAL A 229 12.05 19.66 -28.29
C VAL A 229 12.50 18.60 -29.29
N ALA A 230 13.52 17.80 -28.93
CA ALA A 230 14.17 16.85 -29.83
C ALA A 230 14.18 15.39 -29.34
N GLY A 231 13.69 15.11 -28.12
CA GLY A 231 13.74 13.79 -27.49
C GLY A 231 12.37 13.20 -27.13
N GLY A 232 12.36 11.95 -26.67
CA GLY A 232 11.16 11.23 -26.18
C GLY A 232 10.79 11.53 -24.72
N ALA A 233 11.21 12.68 -24.20
CA ALA A 233 11.03 13.05 -22.80
C ALA A 233 9.87 14.01 -22.62
N ALA A 234 9.05 13.76 -21.61
CA ALA A 234 7.91 14.58 -21.25
C ALA A 234 7.45 14.23 -19.84
N SER A 235 7.01 15.23 -19.08
CA SER A 235 6.48 15.00 -17.74
C SER A 235 5.61 16.18 -17.27
N PHE A 236 5.11 16.07 -16.06
CA PHE A 236 4.53 17.18 -15.31
C PHE A 236 5.48 17.58 -14.18
N LEU A 237 5.78 18.86 -14.08
CA LEU A 237 6.60 19.45 -13.04
C LEU A 237 5.75 20.37 -12.17
N ALA A 238 5.53 19.99 -10.91
CA ALA A 238 4.76 20.81 -9.97
C ALA A 238 5.54 22.07 -9.56
N ARG A 239 4.82 23.19 -9.39
CA ARG A 239 5.38 24.37 -8.75
C ARG A 239 5.50 24.15 -7.24
N ARG A 240 6.61 24.63 -6.65
CA ARG A 240 6.88 24.49 -5.21
C ARG A 240 5.91 25.32 -4.36
N ASP A 241 5.54 26.48 -4.87
CA ASP A 241 4.61 27.43 -4.24
C ASP A 241 3.12 27.09 -4.47
N ALA A 242 2.81 26.06 -5.27
CA ALA A 242 1.47 25.47 -5.41
C ALA A 242 1.13 24.41 -4.34
N GLY A 243 2.12 24.00 -3.52
CA GLY A 243 1.91 23.17 -2.33
C GLY A 243 1.21 21.83 -2.60
N VAL A 244 0.18 21.52 -1.81
CA VAL A 244 -0.58 20.28 -1.89
C VAL A 244 -1.32 20.14 -3.22
N ASP A 245 -1.86 21.23 -3.77
CA ASP A 245 -2.54 21.19 -5.07
C ASP A 245 -1.58 20.84 -6.20
N GLY A 246 -0.37 21.39 -6.21
CA GLY A 246 0.69 21.02 -7.16
C GLY A 246 1.09 19.55 -7.05
N ARG A 247 1.28 19.03 -5.82
CA ARG A 247 1.57 17.60 -5.59
C ARG A 247 0.44 16.69 -6.03
N ASN A 248 -0.81 17.05 -5.74
CA ASN A 248 -1.99 16.30 -6.17
C ASN A 248 -2.13 16.27 -7.69
N ALA A 249 -1.74 17.35 -8.38
CA ALA A 249 -1.72 17.40 -9.83
C ALA A 249 -0.75 16.37 -10.42
N ILE A 250 0.41 16.09 -9.79
CA ILE A 250 1.34 15.02 -10.24
C ILE A 250 0.60 13.68 -10.32
N ALA A 251 -0.12 13.30 -9.26
CA ALA A 251 -0.83 12.02 -9.20
C ALA A 251 -1.90 11.87 -10.28
N ALA A 252 -2.46 12.98 -10.76
CA ALA A 252 -3.50 12.98 -11.78
C ALA A 252 -2.96 13.11 -13.21
N TRP A 253 -1.85 13.83 -13.42
CA TRP A 253 -1.24 13.99 -14.74
C TRP A 253 -0.37 12.79 -15.14
N THR A 254 0.35 12.16 -14.22
CA THR A 254 1.17 10.97 -14.50
C THR A 254 0.42 9.85 -15.25
N PRO A 255 -0.75 9.37 -14.79
CA PRO A 255 -1.48 8.32 -15.51
C PRO A 255 -1.98 8.78 -16.90
N ARG A 256 -2.28 10.08 -17.08
CA ARG A 256 -2.67 10.62 -18.40
C ARG A 256 -1.52 10.62 -19.38
N LEU A 257 -0.33 11.01 -18.93
CA LEU A 257 0.88 11.01 -19.76
C LEU A 257 1.26 9.58 -20.15
N ARG A 258 1.09 8.63 -19.21
CA ARG A 258 1.30 7.21 -19.47
C ARG A 258 0.29 6.64 -20.49
N GLU A 259 -0.98 7.02 -20.39
CA GLU A 259 -2.00 6.65 -21.38
C GLU A 259 -1.65 7.18 -22.78
N LEU A 260 -1.25 8.45 -22.89
CA LEU A 260 -0.79 9.02 -24.17
C LEU A 260 0.42 8.27 -24.74
N HIS A 261 1.39 7.93 -23.87
CA HIS A 261 2.55 7.13 -24.27
C HIS A 261 2.13 5.72 -24.73
N GLY A 262 1.22 5.05 -24.02
CA GLY A 262 0.68 3.74 -24.40
C GLY A 262 -0.08 3.75 -25.72
N GLN A 263 -0.69 4.88 -26.10
CA GLN A 263 -1.30 5.12 -27.41
C GLN A 263 -0.29 5.44 -28.52
N GLY A 264 1.02 5.48 -28.20
CA GLY A 264 2.08 5.80 -29.16
C GLY A 264 2.18 7.29 -29.51
N VAL A 265 1.61 8.19 -28.71
CA VAL A 265 1.71 9.63 -28.95
C VAL A 265 3.17 10.09 -28.73
N PRO A 266 3.82 10.75 -29.70
CA PRO A 266 5.17 11.29 -29.51
C PRO A 266 5.22 12.38 -28.44
N ALA A 267 6.34 12.52 -27.72
CA ALA A 267 6.50 13.54 -26.68
C ALA A 267 6.29 14.97 -27.22
N THR A 268 6.69 15.24 -28.47
CA THR A 268 6.50 16.52 -29.17
C THR A 268 5.04 16.88 -29.43
N GLU A 269 4.13 15.91 -29.35
CA GLU A 269 2.68 16.10 -29.53
C GLU A 269 1.92 16.10 -28.19
N MET A 270 2.59 15.72 -27.09
CA MET A 270 1.99 15.58 -25.77
C MET A 270 1.32 16.87 -25.29
N LEU A 271 2.01 18.01 -25.39
CA LEU A 271 1.49 19.31 -24.93
C LEU A 271 0.20 19.69 -25.65
N ARG A 272 0.13 19.48 -26.96
CA ARG A 272 -1.07 19.74 -27.77
C ARG A 272 -2.24 18.85 -27.33
N ARG A 273 -1.98 17.57 -27.08
CA ARG A 273 -3.00 16.60 -26.61
C ARG A 273 -3.50 16.95 -25.23
N CYS A 274 -2.61 17.28 -24.30
CA CYS A 274 -3.00 17.68 -22.95
C CYS A 274 -3.81 18.97 -22.94
N ARG A 275 -3.50 19.95 -23.81
CA ARG A 275 -4.31 21.17 -23.96
C ARG A 275 -5.75 20.91 -24.41
N ALA A 276 -5.98 19.86 -25.19
CA ALA A 276 -7.32 19.48 -25.62
C ALA A 276 -8.11 18.67 -24.57
N MET A 277 -7.49 18.29 -23.45
CA MET A 277 -8.18 17.55 -22.39
C MET A 277 -9.12 18.44 -21.60
N ALA A 278 -10.26 17.88 -21.19
CA ALA A 278 -11.19 18.56 -20.29
C ALA A 278 -10.54 18.83 -18.93
N SER A 279 -10.94 19.94 -18.30
CA SER A 279 -10.46 20.33 -16.98
C SER A 279 -10.74 19.25 -15.94
N ASP A 280 -9.73 18.96 -15.11
CA ASP A 280 -9.87 18.05 -13.98
C ASP A 280 -10.06 18.85 -12.67
N PRO A 281 -11.09 18.53 -11.85
CA PRO A 281 -11.34 19.25 -10.59
C PRO A 281 -10.20 19.17 -9.56
N ARG A 282 -9.34 18.15 -9.62
CA ARG A 282 -8.19 17.96 -8.73
C ARG A 282 -6.90 18.49 -9.34
N ALA A 283 -6.72 18.35 -10.65
CA ALA A 283 -5.45 18.56 -11.34
C ALA A 283 -5.39 19.81 -12.22
N GLY A 284 -6.49 20.54 -12.35
CA GLY A 284 -6.60 21.70 -13.23
C GLY A 284 -6.64 21.33 -14.71
N ALA A 285 -6.37 22.32 -15.55
CA ALA A 285 -6.30 22.20 -17.00
C ALA A 285 -5.20 23.10 -17.56
N VAL A 286 -4.79 22.84 -18.80
CA VAL A 286 -4.04 23.85 -19.56
C VAL A 286 -5.03 24.88 -20.10
N PRO A 287 -4.87 26.19 -19.84
CA PRO A 287 -5.73 27.21 -20.42
C PRO A 287 -5.71 27.16 -21.96
N ALA A 288 -6.86 27.40 -22.59
CA ALA A 288 -6.98 27.31 -24.05
C ALA A 288 -6.10 28.33 -24.80
N ASP A 289 -5.86 29.48 -24.18
CA ASP A 289 -5.03 30.59 -24.64
C ASP A 289 -3.58 30.51 -24.15
N ALA A 290 -3.22 29.47 -23.38
CA ALA A 290 -1.86 29.30 -22.88
C ALA A 290 -0.85 29.20 -24.03
N ARG A 291 0.16 30.06 -23.97
CA ARG A 291 1.27 30.05 -24.91
C ARG A 291 2.25 28.96 -24.54
N GLU A 292 2.66 28.19 -25.54
CA GLU A 292 3.75 27.23 -25.40
C GLU A 292 5.05 28.03 -25.32
N GLU A 293 5.75 27.89 -24.20
CA GLU A 293 7.02 28.55 -23.93
C GLU A 293 8.17 27.55 -23.97
N GLU A 294 9.39 28.04 -24.13
CA GLU A 294 10.60 27.21 -24.22
C GLU A 294 11.59 27.61 -23.13
N ALA A 295 12.09 26.62 -22.39
CA ALA A 295 13.20 26.75 -21.47
C ALA A 295 14.45 26.12 -22.10
N ALA A 296 15.60 26.77 -21.92
CA ALA A 296 16.85 26.30 -22.52
C ALA A 296 17.30 24.92 -21.98
N SER A 297 16.81 24.53 -20.79
CA SER A 297 16.99 23.19 -20.23
C SER A 297 15.87 22.81 -19.27
N LEU A 298 15.75 21.52 -18.95
CA LEU A 298 14.86 21.06 -17.87
C LEU A 298 15.23 21.69 -16.51
N ALA A 299 16.52 21.87 -16.23
CA ALA A 299 16.97 22.52 -15.00
C ALA A 299 16.53 23.99 -14.90
N ASP A 300 16.38 24.68 -16.03
CA ASP A 300 15.88 26.06 -16.07
C ASP A 300 14.39 26.10 -15.74
N LEU A 301 13.62 25.14 -16.26
CA LEU A 301 12.21 24.96 -15.91
C LEU A 301 12.02 24.56 -14.43
N GLU A 302 12.91 23.74 -13.87
CA GLU A 302 12.95 23.42 -12.43
C GLU A 302 13.21 24.66 -11.57
N ARG A 303 14.13 25.54 -12.00
CA ARG A 303 14.36 26.83 -11.31
C ARG A 303 13.13 27.73 -11.39
N LEU A 304 12.48 27.81 -12.55
CA LEU A 304 11.21 28.53 -12.70
C LEU A 304 10.14 27.97 -11.74
N ALA A 305 9.95 26.66 -11.71
CA ALA A 305 8.98 25.98 -10.85
C ALA A 305 9.30 26.09 -9.34
N ALA A 306 10.56 26.33 -8.99
CA ALA A 306 11.01 26.60 -7.63
C ALA A 306 10.80 28.05 -7.16
N THR A 307 10.35 28.95 -8.05
CA THR A 307 10.13 30.37 -7.70
C THR A 307 8.85 30.52 -6.89
N PHE A 308 8.90 31.35 -5.84
CA PHE A 308 7.77 31.64 -4.96
C PHE A 308 7.17 33.00 -5.30
N GLU A 309 6.21 33.02 -6.22
CA GLU A 309 5.52 34.24 -6.68
C GLU A 309 4.02 34.21 -6.33
N GLN A 310 3.46 33.02 -6.15
CA GLN A 310 2.02 32.80 -5.94
C GLN A 310 1.69 32.48 -4.48
N SER A 311 2.72 32.16 -3.68
CA SER A 311 2.61 31.85 -2.26
C SER A 311 3.90 32.24 -1.51
N LEU A 312 3.82 32.27 -0.18
CA LEU A 312 4.98 32.56 0.68
C LEU A 312 5.82 31.30 0.93
N ARG A 313 7.12 31.49 1.15
CA ARG A 313 8.03 30.43 1.62
C ARG A 313 7.72 30.09 3.07
N ILE A 314 7.82 28.82 3.43
CA ILE A 314 7.57 28.34 4.80
C ILE A 314 8.83 27.65 5.33
N SER A 315 9.31 28.10 6.48
CA SER A 315 10.39 27.48 7.25
C SER A 315 9.80 26.70 8.42
N PHE A 316 10.22 25.44 8.55
CA PHE A 316 9.82 24.54 9.63
C PHE A 316 10.97 24.33 10.60
N ASN A 317 10.71 23.64 11.71
CA ASN A 317 11.75 23.31 12.67
C ASN A 317 12.86 22.50 11.97
N PRO A 318 14.14 22.87 12.17
CA PRO A 318 15.26 22.09 11.67
C PRO A 318 15.17 20.64 12.19
N ASP A 319 15.28 19.69 11.28
CA ASP A 319 15.35 18.26 11.63
C ASP A 319 16.80 17.91 11.99
N PRO A 320 17.10 17.39 13.20
CA PRO A 320 18.43 16.92 13.57
C PRO A 320 19.00 15.86 12.63
N ASP A 321 18.14 15.07 11.99
CA ASP A 321 18.56 13.98 11.13
C ASP A 321 18.75 14.43 9.67
N ASP A 322 18.35 15.63 9.29
CA ASP A 322 18.54 16.15 7.92
C ASP A 322 20.01 16.56 7.71
N PRO A 323 20.76 15.88 6.81
CA PRO A 323 22.16 16.22 6.54
C PRO A 323 22.34 17.64 5.98
N ALA A 324 21.31 18.24 5.37
CA ALA A 324 21.33 19.63 4.94
C ALA A 324 21.34 20.60 6.13
N VAL A 325 20.65 20.28 7.23
CA VAL A 325 20.66 21.08 8.47
C VAL A 325 22.06 21.11 9.07
N ALA A 326 22.74 19.97 9.13
CA ALA A 326 24.11 19.87 9.64
C ALA A 326 25.14 20.67 8.81
N ARG A 327 24.85 20.92 7.52
CA ARG A 327 25.72 21.67 6.60
C ARG A 327 25.42 23.17 6.54
N ARG A 328 24.40 23.66 7.27
CA ARG A 328 24.03 25.07 7.25
C ARG A 328 25.17 25.93 7.83
N PRO A 329 25.51 27.07 7.20
CA PRO A 329 26.50 28.00 7.75
C PRO A 329 26.08 28.49 9.14
N ALA A 330 27.02 28.53 10.07
CA ALA A 330 26.77 29.08 11.40
C ALA A 330 26.41 30.58 11.32
N VAL A 331 25.43 31.01 12.12
CA VAL A 331 25.12 32.44 12.26
C VAL A 331 26.22 33.11 13.10
N PRO A 332 26.88 34.17 12.61
CA PRO A 332 27.89 34.89 13.38
C PRO A 332 27.35 35.37 14.74
N ALA A 333 28.17 35.29 15.78
CA ALA A 333 27.75 35.60 17.15
C ALA A 333 27.15 37.02 17.31
N HIS A 334 27.66 37.99 16.55
CA HIS A 334 27.17 39.37 16.57
C HIS A 334 25.79 39.55 15.88
N GLU A 335 25.41 38.65 14.97
CA GLU A 335 24.10 38.69 14.29
C GLU A 335 23.03 37.90 15.06
N ARG A 336 23.43 36.92 15.87
CA ARG A 336 22.52 35.95 16.51
C ARG A 336 21.42 36.61 17.33
N ALA A 337 21.75 37.63 18.12
CA ALA A 337 20.75 38.33 18.95
C ALA A 337 19.72 39.09 18.10
N ALA A 338 20.17 39.77 17.04
CA ALA A 338 19.29 40.49 16.13
C ALA A 338 18.41 39.55 15.29
N LEU A 339 18.95 38.39 14.88
CA LEU A 339 18.19 37.36 14.18
C LEU A 339 17.10 36.73 15.08
N LEU A 340 17.44 36.41 16.33
CA LEU A 340 16.44 35.91 17.29
C LEU A 340 15.33 36.93 17.54
N ASP A 341 15.69 38.20 17.75
CA ASP A 341 14.71 39.28 17.96
C ASP A 341 13.76 39.43 16.75
N TYR A 342 14.30 39.36 15.54
CA TYR A 342 13.50 39.37 14.30
C TYR A 342 12.51 38.19 14.23
N LEU A 343 13.00 36.97 14.49
CA LEU A 343 12.18 35.75 14.38
C LEU A 343 11.10 35.67 15.46
N GLU A 344 11.39 36.11 16.69
CA GLU A 344 10.49 36.01 17.85
C GLU A 344 9.45 37.14 17.88
N ARG A 345 9.80 38.37 17.46
CA ARG A 345 8.87 39.52 17.48
C ARG A 345 7.94 39.60 16.28
N ALA A 346 8.18 38.80 15.25
CA ALA A 346 7.34 38.82 14.06
C ALA A 346 5.87 38.49 14.40
N PRO A 347 4.90 39.16 13.77
CA PRO A 347 3.48 38.90 14.01
C PRO A 347 3.09 37.43 13.81
N VAL A 348 2.31 36.89 14.75
CA VAL A 348 1.73 35.55 14.65
C VAL A 348 0.55 35.57 13.67
N VAL A 349 0.56 34.63 12.73
CA VAL A 349 -0.48 34.42 11.71
C VAL A 349 -1.41 33.28 12.10
N HIS A 350 -0.86 32.25 12.74
CA HIS A 350 -1.62 31.12 13.24
C HIS A 350 -0.99 30.59 14.52
N ASP A 351 -1.82 30.32 15.52
CA ASP A 351 -1.45 29.59 16.72
C ASP A 351 -2.15 28.22 16.66
N ALA A 352 -1.35 27.16 16.56
CA ALA A 352 -1.85 25.79 16.50
C ALA A 352 -2.02 25.17 17.90
N GLY A 353 -1.83 25.96 18.97
CA GLY A 353 -2.13 25.58 20.34
C GLY A 353 -0.96 24.90 21.04
N ASP A 354 -1.12 23.61 21.34
CA ASP A 354 -0.17 22.90 22.21
C ASP A 354 1.26 22.93 21.67
N PRO A 355 2.27 23.13 22.55
CA PRO A 355 3.68 23.10 22.15
C PRO A 355 4.06 21.77 21.49
N LEU A 356 4.99 21.84 20.55
CA LEU A 356 5.54 20.67 19.86
C LEU A 356 6.67 20.03 20.69
N PRO A 357 6.90 18.71 20.53
CA PRO A 357 8.10 18.04 21.02
C PRO A 357 9.36 18.70 20.45
N ASP A 358 10.43 18.75 21.24
CA ASP A 358 11.74 19.20 20.78
C ASP A 358 12.44 18.08 20.01
N PRO A 359 12.73 18.22 18.70
CA PRO A 359 13.35 17.15 17.95
C PRO A 359 14.79 16.84 18.42
N TYR A 360 15.47 17.78 19.07
CA TYR A 360 16.82 17.59 19.60
C TYR A 360 16.84 17.07 21.05
N ASP A 361 15.71 17.14 21.76
CA ASP A 361 15.53 16.57 23.10
C ASP A 361 14.13 15.95 23.27
N PRO A 362 13.86 14.81 22.60
CA PRO A 362 12.51 14.22 22.55
C PRO A 362 12.05 13.62 23.88
N ARG A 363 12.95 13.48 24.85
CA ARG A 363 12.62 12.97 26.20
C ARG A 363 12.01 14.05 27.09
N ARG A 364 12.18 15.32 26.71
CA ARG A 364 11.60 16.46 27.43
C ARG A 364 10.12 16.61 27.09
N ARG A 365 9.36 17.16 28.04
CA ARG A 365 7.98 17.61 27.76
C ARG A 365 7.98 18.58 26.56
N PRO A 366 6.92 18.61 25.74
CA PRO A 366 6.79 19.55 24.64
C PRO A 366 6.97 21.01 25.10
N VAL A 367 7.90 21.72 24.45
CA VAL A 367 8.31 23.10 24.79
C VAL A 367 8.50 23.98 23.56
N VAL A 368 8.42 23.41 22.36
CA VAL A 368 8.66 24.16 21.12
C VAL A 368 7.39 24.91 20.73
N PRO A 369 7.43 26.24 20.55
CA PRO A 369 6.23 27.01 20.21
C PRO A 369 5.60 26.54 18.90
N ASN A 370 4.29 26.29 18.95
CA ASN A 370 3.49 25.86 17.80
C ASN A 370 2.76 27.05 17.14
N THR A 371 3.51 28.14 16.97
CA THR A 371 3.02 29.40 16.40
C THR A 371 3.70 29.65 15.07
N PHE A 372 2.94 30.08 14.07
CA PHE A 372 3.48 30.51 12.77
C PHE A 372 3.57 32.02 12.72
N HIS A 373 4.78 32.52 12.48
CA HIS A 373 5.11 33.94 12.40
C HIS A 373 5.34 34.35 10.94
N THR A 374 5.19 35.64 10.64
CA THR A 374 5.47 36.16 9.29
C THR A 374 6.04 37.58 9.31
N ASP A 375 6.84 37.90 8.30
CA ASP A 375 7.21 39.28 7.93
C ASP A 375 6.51 39.78 6.65
N GLY A 376 5.56 39.00 6.11
CA GLY A 376 4.84 39.29 4.88
C GLY A 376 5.46 38.69 3.61
N THR A 377 6.68 38.15 3.67
CA THR A 377 7.36 37.43 2.58
C THR A 377 7.66 35.98 2.96
N TRP A 378 8.01 35.74 4.21
CA TRP A 378 8.25 34.41 4.78
C TRP A 378 7.24 34.08 5.86
N VAL A 379 6.98 32.78 6.03
CA VAL A 379 6.31 32.22 7.20
C VAL A 379 7.28 31.27 7.87
N TRP A 380 7.35 31.28 9.20
CA TRP A 380 8.18 30.32 9.93
C TRP A 380 7.51 29.84 11.21
N LEU A 381 7.79 28.60 11.59
CA LEU A 381 7.34 28.03 12.86
C LEU A 381 8.18 28.59 14.02
N GLY A 382 7.56 28.84 15.17
CA GLY A 382 8.23 29.42 16.34
C GLY A 382 9.38 28.55 16.87
N GLY A 383 9.38 27.25 16.53
CA GLY A 383 10.50 26.37 16.82
C GLY A 383 11.80 26.69 16.06
N VAL A 384 11.75 27.44 14.96
CA VAL A 384 12.97 27.92 14.28
C VAL A 384 13.79 28.83 15.20
N ALA A 385 13.13 29.79 15.86
CA ALA A 385 13.76 30.63 16.87
C ALA A 385 14.20 29.82 18.10
N HIS A 386 13.37 28.86 18.52
CA HIS A 386 13.70 27.97 19.65
C HIS A 386 14.98 27.17 19.39
N CYS A 387 15.11 26.52 18.23
CA CYS A 387 16.29 25.72 17.87
C CYS A 387 17.56 26.58 17.77
N LEU A 388 17.47 27.79 17.22
CA LEU A 388 18.59 28.72 17.21
C LEU A 388 18.99 29.16 18.63
N ARG A 389 18.02 29.40 19.51
CA ARG A 389 18.24 29.87 20.88
C ARG A 389 18.81 28.78 21.80
N VAL A 390 18.23 27.59 21.77
CA VAL A 390 18.55 26.48 22.68
C VAL A 390 19.69 25.62 22.15
N HIS A 391 19.62 25.23 20.87
CA HIS A 391 20.54 24.26 20.26
C HIS A 391 21.61 24.91 19.38
N GLY A 392 21.53 26.23 19.14
CA GLY A 392 22.45 26.94 18.26
C GLY A 392 22.30 26.58 16.78
N VAL A 393 21.22 25.90 16.41
CA VAL A 393 21.00 25.42 15.04
C VAL A 393 20.54 26.58 14.15
N PRO A 394 21.26 26.89 13.06
CA PRO A 394 20.90 27.99 12.17
C PRO A 394 19.60 27.72 11.37
N PRO A 395 18.77 28.74 11.12
CA PRO A 395 17.65 28.66 10.16
C PRO A 395 18.13 28.40 8.72
N GLU A 396 17.21 28.22 7.78
CA GLU A 396 17.53 28.09 6.36
C GLU A 396 18.40 29.27 5.87
N PRO A 397 19.46 29.02 5.07
CA PRO A 397 20.33 30.09 4.57
C PRO A 397 19.58 31.22 3.87
N ASP A 398 18.63 30.89 2.99
CA ASP A 398 17.80 31.88 2.30
C ASP A 398 16.95 32.75 3.26
N LEU A 399 16.50 32.19 4.38
CA LEU A 399 15.78 32.95 5.40
C LEU A 399 16.74 33.92 6.11
N VAL A 400 17.94 33.45 6.47
CA VAL A 400 18.97 34.32 7.08
C VAL A 400 19.38 35.44 6.14
N GLU A 401 19.59 35.16 4.86
CA GLU A 401 19.90 36.15 3.83
C GLU A 401 18.77 37.17 3.65
N HIS A 402 17.51 36.71 3.67
CA HIS A 402 16.34 37.59 3.64
C HIS A 402 16.29 38.53 4.87
N VAL A 403 16.52 38.01 6.08
CA VAL A 403 16.57 38.86 7.29
C VAL A 403 17.72 39.87 7.23
N ARG A 404 18.89 39.47 6.70
CA ARG A 404 20.03 40.38 6.46
C ARG A 404 19.68 41.48 5.45
N ALA A 405 18.99 41.13 4.35
CA ALA A 405 18.51 42.10 3.37
C ALA A 405 17.55 43.13 3.99
N ASN A 406 16.72 42.69 4.95
CA ASN A 406 15.87 43.56 5.77
C ASN A 406 16.61 44.28 6.92
N ARG A 407 17.94 44.13 7.00
CA ARG A 407 18.81 44.72 8.05
C ARG A 407 18.34 44.37 9.47
N PHE A 408 17.82 43.16 9.66
CA PHE A 408 17.26 42.68 10.92
C PHE A 408 16.11 43.55 11.47
N ARG A 409 15.40 44.27 10.60
CA ARG A 409 14.23 45.09 10.98
C ARG A 409 12.97 44.50 10.38
N LEU A 410 12.01 44.19 11.25
CA LEU A 410 10.72 43.66 10.82
C LEU A 410 9.97 44.69 9.97
N PRO A 411 9.54 44.32 8.75
CA PRO A 411 8.61 45.11 7.96
C PRO A 411 7.25 45.27 8.65
N GLU A 412 6.50 46.30 8.25
CA GLU A 412 5.11 46.45 8.69
C GLU A 412 4.21 45.39 8.02
N VAL A 413 3.67 44.48 8.83
CA VAL A 413 2.81 43.39 8.33
C VAL A 413 1.33 43.75 8.48
N GLY A 414 0.76 44.31 7.41
CA GLY A 414 -0.67 44.62 7.31
C GLY A 414 -1.57 43.38 7.22
N ARG A 415 -2.89 43.59 7.28
CA ARG A 415 -3.91 42.50 7.24
C ARG A 415 -3.77 41.60 6.00
N ASP A 416 -3.52 42.18 4.83
CA ASP A 416 -3.41 41.43 3.58
C ASP A 416 -2.19 40.50 3.58
N ALA A 417 -1.06 40.95 4.12
CA ALA A 417 0.15 40.14 4.25
C ALA A 417 -0.08 38.93 5.19
N ARG A 418 -0.80 39.13 6.30
CA ARG A 418 -1.20 38.04 7.21
C ARG A 418 -2.18 37.07 6.55
N ALA A 419 -3.14 37.56 5.78
CA ALA A 419 -4.08 36.73 5.04
C ALA A 419 -3.35 35.86 3.98
N ARG A 420 -2.38 36.43 3.25
CA ARG A 420 -1.53 35.67 2.33
C ARG A 420 -0.69 34.61 3.05
N ALA A 421 -0.12 34.95 4.20
CA ALA A 421 0.63 33.99 5.02
C ALA A 421 -0.24 32.83 5.51
N ARG A 422 -1.46 33.10 5.95
CA ARG A 422 -2.43 32.06 6.32
C ARG A 422 -2.80 31.17 5.14
N ALA A 423 -3.09 31.78 3.99
CA ALA A 423 -3.40 31.03 2.76
C ALA A 423 -2.21 30.16 2.31
N ALA A 424 -0.97 30.61 2.50
CA ALA A 424 0.21 29.81 2.22
C ALA A 424 0.27 28.55 3.11
N LEU A 425 -0.04 28.66 4.40
CA LEU A 425 -0.12 27.52 5.32
C LEU A 425 -1.24 26.52 4.95
N GLU A 426 -2.41 27.02 4.55
CA GLU A 426 -3.53 26.19 4.05
C GLU A 426 -3.13 25.41 2.79
N ARG A 427 -2.52 26.09 1.81
CA ARG A 427 -2.05 25.45 0.56
C ARG A 427 -0.97 24.40 0.78
N GLN A 428 -0.11 24.59 1.77
CA GLN A 428 0.91 23.59 2.12
C GLN A 428 0.35 22.43 2.95
N GLY A 429 -0.95 22.46 3.27
CA GLY A 429 -1.62 21.42 4.06
C GLY A 429 -1.30 21.47 5.55
N VAL A 430 -0.68 22.57 6.02
CA VAL A 430 -0.36 22.80 7.43
C VAL A 430 -1.64 23.11 8.21
N LEU A 431 -2.51 23.94 7.62
CA LEU A 431 -3.85 24.18 8.14
C LEU A 431 -4.81 23.23 7.43
N VAL A 432 -5.18 22.14 8.10
CA VAL A 432 -6.25 21.27 7.63
C VAL A 432 -7.56 22.06 7.82
N GLY A 433 -8.19 22.47 6.72
CA GLY A 433 -9.56 23.00 6.77
C GLY A 433 -10.50 21.99 7.45
N PRO A 434 -11.63 22.41 8.02
CA PRO A 434 -12.59 21.45 8.56
C PRO A 434 -12.89 20.39 7.51
N PRO A 435 -12.97 19.10 7.88
CA PRO A 435 -13.29 18.05 6.92
C PRO A 435 -14.54 18.47 6.14
N PRO A 436 -14.57 18.31 4.80
CA PRO A 436 -15.78 18.61 4.05
C PRO A 436 -16.93 17.89 4.75
N ALA A 437 -17.97 18.65 5.13
CA ALA A 437 -19.08 18.16 5.93
C ALA A 437 -19.45 16.76 5.42
N ALA A 438 -19.38 15.77 6.31
CA ALA A 438 -19.60 14.38 5.97
C ALA A 438 -20.83 14.30 5.06
N ARG A 439 -20.65 13.72 3.87
CA ARG A 439 -21.80 13.41 3.00
C ARG A 439 -22.87 12.77 3.91
N PRO A 440 -24.13 13.23 3.86
CA PRO A 440 -25.17 12.72 4.74
C PRO A 440 -25.16 11.20 4.66
N THR A 441 -25.06 10.57 5.83
CA THR A 441 -25.02 9.12 5.99
C THR A 441 -26.20 8.49 5.27
N ALA A 442 -25.99 7.29 4.72
CA ALA A 442 -26.90 6.55 3.84
C ALA A 442 -28.30 6.20 4.43
N SER A 443 -28.69 6.76 5.57
CA SER A 443 -30.00 6.55 6.20
C SER A 443 -31.10 7.52 5.71
N GLU A 444 -30.78 8.58 4.96
CA GLU A 444 -31.80 9.53 4.45
C GLU A 444 -32.13 9.41 2.95
N LYS A 445 -31.46 8.52 2.21
CA LYS A 445 -31.81 8.25 0.80
C LYS A 445 -32.82 7.12 0.68
N LYS A 446 -34.07 7.39 1.04
CA LYS A 446 -35.20 6.50 0.71
C LYS A 446 -36.29 7.20 -0.09
N THR A 447 -35.93 7.95 -1.14
CA THR A 447 -36.81 8.25 -2.30
C THR A 447 -36.06 9.03 -3.38
N GLU A 448 -35.04 8.44 -4.00
CA GLU A 448 -34.54 8.96 -5.27
C GLU A 448 -34.16 7.79 -6.17
N ARG A 449 -34.74 7.75 -7.37
CA ARG A 449 -34.43 6.73 -8.40
C ARG A 449 -32.91 6.68 -8.61
N PRO A 450 -32.29 5.49 -8.72
CA PRO A 450 -30.86 5.41 -8.94
C PRO A 450 -30.51 6.10 -10.25
N ARG A 451 -29.70 7.18 -10.16
CA ARG A 451 -29.10 7.81 -11.35
C ARG A 451 -28.23 6.77 -12.04
N ARG A 452 -28.43 6.61 -13.35
CA ARG A 452 -27.58 5.81 -14.23
C ARG A 452 -26.15 6.36 -14.11
N ILE A 453 -25.25 5.59 -13.52
CA ILE A 453 -23.82 5.92 -13.49
C ILE A 453 -23.28 5.65 -14.91
N ASP A 454 -22.75 6.67 -15.58
CA ASP A 454 -22.05 6.49 -16.85
C ASP A 454 -20.74 5.73 -16.57
N PRO A 455 -20.43 4.63 -17.28
CA PRO A 455 -19.17 3.91 -17.14
C PRO A 455 -17.91 4.79 -17.29
N ARG A 456 -18.02 5.96 -17.93
CA ARG A 456 -16.93 6.96 -18.07
C ARG A 456 -16.69 7.80 -16.82
N ASP A 457 -17.64 7.85 -15.89
CA ASP A 457 -17.52 8.59 -14.62
C ASP A 457 -16.81 7.76 -13.52
N VAL A 458 -16.70 6.44 -13.72
CA VAL A 458 -15.81 5.59 -12.94
C VAL A 458 -14.49 5.47 -13.70
N ARG A 459 -13.66 6.53 -13.68
CA ARG A 459 -12.25 6.40 -14.08
C ARG A 459 -11.55 5.52 -13.07
N ARG A 460 -11.66 4.22 -13.32
CA ARG A 460 -11.14 3.12 -12.53
C ARG A 460 -9.61 3.25 -12.43
N THR A 461 -9.15 3.13 -11.19
CA THR A 461 -7.82 2.69 -10.77
C THR A 461 -7.58 1.21 -11.15
N THR A 462 -7.91 0.81 -12.38
CA THR A 462 -7.70 -0.55 -12.92
C THR A 462 -6.60 -0.51 -13.97
N GLU A 463 -5.42 -0.03 -13.60
CA GLU A 463 -4.22 -0.45 -14.32
C GLU A 463 -4.07 -1.96 -14.08
N ASP A 464 -4.02 -2.75 -15.15
CA ASP A 464 -3.60 -4.15 -15.05
C ASP A 464 -2.14 -4.17 -14.63
N LEU A 465 -1.89 -4.40 -13.34
CA LEU A 465 -0.57 -4.74 -12.85
C LEU A 465 -0.25 -6.15 -13.32
N ALA A 466 0.53 -6.26 -14.40
CA ALA A 466 1.04 -7.52 -14.89
C ALA A 466 2.21 -7.97 -14.00
N PHE A 467 1.93 -8.90 -13.11
CA PHE A 467 2.98 -9.63 -12.41
C PHE A 467 3.56 -10.67 -13.38
N GLN A 468 4.87 -10.63 -13.59
CA GLN A 468 5.59 -11.63 -14.39
C GLN A 468 6.68 -12.26 -13.53
N GLN A 469 6.67 -13.58 -13.45
CA GLN A 469 7.66 -14.36 -12.72
C GLN A 469 9.00 -14.38 -13.47
N VAL A 470 10.07 -13.90 -12.86
CA VAL A 470 11.45 -13.98 -13.39
C VAL A 470 12.27 -14.89 -12.46
N GLY A 471 12.18 -16.21 -12.67
CA GLY A 471 13.01 -17.20 -11.99
C GLY A 471 12.26 -18.16 -11.04
N SER A 472 12.84 -19.34 -10.83
CA SER A 472 12.16 -20.50 -10.23
C SER A 472 12.36 -20.71 -8.73
N THR A 473 13.32 -20.06 -8.05
CA THR A 473 13.53 -20.25 -6.61
C THR A 473 14.24 -19.05 -5.96
N ILE A 474 13.72 -18.52 -4.84
CA ILE A 474 14.49 -17.61 -3.96
C ILE A 474 15.23 -18.46 -2.92
N ASP A 475 16.56 -18.39 -2.90
CA ASP A 475 17.37 -19.01 -1.85
C ASP A 475 17.21 -18.19 -0.55
N ASN A 476 16.52 -18.75 0.44
CA ASN A 476 16.28 -18.13 1.75
C ASN A 476 16.81 -19.05 2.86
N TYR A 477 17.17 -18.47 4.00
CA TYR A 477 17.20 -19.26 5.25
C TYR A 477 15.77 -19.66 5.63
N ALA A 478 15.62 -20.80 6.30
CA ALA A 478 14.34 -21.17 6.89
C ALA A 478 13.92 -20.09 7.91
N SER A 479 12.68 -19.60 7.79
CA SER A 479 12.18 -18.49 8.60
C SER A 479 11.62 -18.93 9.96
N ASN A 480 11.76 -20.21 10.30
CA ASN A 480 11.28 -20.79 11.56
C ASN A 480 12.28 -21.84 12.07
N THR A 481 12.37 -21.99 13.39
CA THR A 481 13.17 -23.04 14.02
C THR A 481 12.66 -23.30 15.44
N THR A 482 12.83 -24.52 15.92
CA THR A 482 12.65 -24.88 17.33
C THR A 482 13.98 -24.95 18.09
N LYS A 483 15.11 -24.81 17.40
CA LYS A 483 16.45 -24.82 17.99
C LYS A 483 16.77 -23.50 18.69
N PRO A 484 17.78 -23.48 19.58
CA PRO A 484 18.31 -22.24 20.14
C PRO A 484 18.73 -21.26 19.04
N VAL A 485 18.50 -19.97 19.27
CA VAL A 485 18.84 -18.89 18.34
C VAL A 485 19.79 -17.90 18.99
N ARG A 486 20.80 -17.45 18.26
CA ARG A 486 21.56 -16.23 18.57
C ARG A 486 20.82 -15.04 17.97
N TYR A 487 20.95 -13.86 18.57
CA TYR A 487 20.35 -12.64 18.02
C TYR A 487 21.20 -11.40 18.25
N LEU A 488 20.99 -10.39 17.41
CA LEU A 488 21.51 -9.03 17.53
C LEU A 488 20.33 -8.06 17.67
N VAL A 489 20.49 -7.01 18.47
CA VAL A 489 19.47 -5.99 18.66
C VAL A 489 19.57 -4.95 17.55
N VAL A 490 18.46 -4.68 16.89
CA VAL A 490 18.34 -3.61 15.88
C VAL A 490 17.63 -2.41 16.52
N GLY A 491 18.34 -1.28 16.59
CA GLY A 491 17.84 -0.02 17.14
C GLY A 491 17.55 1.01 16.04
N GLY A 492 16.51 1.82 16.24
CA GLY A 492 16.14 2.95 15.39
C GLY A 492 16.06 4.24 16.21
N LYS A 493 15.61 5.34 15.56
CA LYS A 493 15.55 6.70 16.15
C LYS A 493 14.76 6.77 17.46
N ARG A 494 13.75 5.91 17.62
CA ARG A 494 12.80 5.89 18.77
C ARG A 494 13.02 4.75 19.76
N GLY A 495 14.04 3.91 19.58
CA GLY A 495 14.32 2.76 20.47
C GLY A 495 14.60 1.47 19.73
N VAL A 496 14.43 0.33 20.41
CA VAL A 496 14.67 -0.99 19.81
C VAL A 496 13.53 -1.34 18.85
N LEU A 497 13.89 -1.63 17.59
CA LEU A 497 12.95 -1.98 16.53
C LEU A 497 12.68 -3.49 16.47
N GLY A 498 13.68 -4.30 16.82
CA GLY A 498 13.57 -5.75 16.78
C GLY A 498 14.91 -6.47 16.96
N TYR A 499 14.91 -7.75 16.61
CA TYR A 499 16.01 -8.68 16.79
C TYR A 499 16.28 -9.44 15.50
N LEU A 500 17.49 -9.32 14.96
CA LEU A 500 17.99 -10.15 13.88
C LEU A 500 18.50 -11.46 14.49
N TRP A 501 18.06 -12.62 14.01
CA TRP A 501 18.38 -13.91 14.63
C TRP A 501 18.87 -14.95 13.63
N ALA A 502 19.68 -15.89 14.13
CA ALA A 502 20.13 -17.08 13.40
C ALA A 502 20.11 -18.31 14.32
N ALA A 503 19.65 -19.43 13.79
CA ALA A 503 19.56 -20.70 14.50
C ALA A 503 20.94 -21.35 14.68
N GLU A 504 21.11 -22.03 15.80
CA GLU A 504 22.30 -22.82 16.05
C GLU A 504 22.14 -24.22 15.47
N GLY A 505 23.04 -24.59 14.56
CA GLY A 505 23.06 -25.92 13.94
C GLY A 505 21.93 -26.17 12.94
N GLU A 506 21.33 -25.12 12.38
CA GLU A 506 20.32 -25.18 11.31
C GLU A 506 20.46 -23.96 10.40
N GLU A 507 20.16 -24.13 9.12
CA GLU A 507 20.15 -23.04 8.13
C GLU A 507 18.85 -22.23 8.22
N ALA A 508 18.60 -21.66 9.41
CA ALA A 508 17.45 -20.84 9.72
C ALA A 508 17.87 -19.49 10.29
N ALA A 509 17.28 -18.41 9.80
CA ALA A 509 17.56 -17.05 10.22
C ALA A 509 16.39 -16.13 9.84
N GLY A 510 16.27 -15.01 10.52
CA GLY A 510 15.16 -14.09 10.30
C GLY A 510 15.24 -12.83 11.14
N PHE A 511 14.17 -12.05 11.09
CA PHE A 511 13.99 -10.86 11.91
C PHE A 511 12.70 -10.97 12.72
N VAL A 512 12.77 -10.60 14.01
CA VAL A 512 11.60 -10.50 14.90
C VAL A 512 11.44 -9.03 15.27
N TYR A 513 10.35 -8.41 14.83
CA TYR A 513 10.05 -7.02 15.19
C TYR A 513 9.46 -6.92 16.60
N ARG A 514 9.59 -5.74 17.21
CA ARG A 514 8.92 -5.37 18.45
C ARG A 514 7.58 -4.67 18.17
N PRO A 515 6.46 -5.08 18.78
CA PRO A 515 5.15 -4.45 18.53
C PRO A 515 5.04 -2.99 19.00
N ASP A 516 5.83 -2.58 20.00
CA ASP A 516 5.85 -1.20 20.52
C ASP A 516 6.72 -0.24 19.67
N ALA A 517 7.38 -0.75 18.64
CA ALA A 517 8.10 0.06 17.65
C ALA A 517 7.18 0.77 16.62
N GLY A 518 5.85 0.61 16.73
CA GLY A 518 4.88 1.21 15.80
C GLY A 518 5.06 0.73 14.36
N ASP A 519 4.72 1.57 13.39
CA ASP A 519 4.82 1.26 11.95
C ASP A 519 6.29 1.08 11.48
N ASP A 520 7.26 1.54 12.26
CA ASP A 520 8.69 1.43 11.94
C ASP A 520 9.18 -0.03 12.05
N GLY A 521 8.71 -0.81 13.03
CA GLY A 521 9.14 -2.20 13.23
C GLY A 521 8.87 -3.16 12.06
N PRO A 522 7.63 -3.20 11.51
CA PRO A 522 7.31 -4.02 10.34
C PRO A 522 7.99 -3.57 9.05
N ASN A 523 8.12 -2.25 8.84
CA ASN A 523 8.79 -1.68 7.65
C ASN A 523 10.29 -2.02 7.64
N GLU A 524 10.92 -2.02 8.82
CA GLU A 524 12.32 -2.41 8.98
C GLU A 524 12.55 -3.91 8.80
N GLY A 525 11.58 -4.74 9.15
CA GLY A 525 11.63 -6.18 8.90
C GLY A 525 11.79 -6.53 7.41
N VAL A 526 11.30 -5.68 6.51
CA VAL A 526 11.47 -5.87 5.05
C VAL A 526 12.91 -5.67 4.62
N ALA A 527 13.59 -4.63 5.13
CA ALA A 527 14.98 -4.34 4.80
C ALA A 527 15.94 -5.43 5.30
N TRP A 528 15.77 -5.90 6.54
CA TRP A 528 16.59 -6.99 7.09
C TRP A 528 16.36 -8.33 6.38
N VAL A 529 15.14 -8.60 5.90
CA VAL A 529 14.86 -9.79 5.06
C VAL A 529 15.56 -9.71 3.71
N ILE A 530 15.71 -8.52 3.12
CA ILE A 530 16.49 -8.31 1.88
C ILE A 530 17.96 -8.62 2.13
N GLU A 531 18.54 -8.14 3.23
CA GLU A 531 19.94 -8.40 3.58
C GLU A 531 20.20 -9.89 3.89
N LEU A 532 19.29 -10.55 4.60
CA LEU A 532 19.35 -12.00 4.84
C LEU A 532 19.35 -12.80 3.53
N ARG A 533 18.54 -12.37 2.53
CA ARG A 533 18.53 -12.97 1.19
C ARG A 533 19.82 -12.73 0.44
N ALA A 534 20.36 -11.51 0.50
CA ALA A 534 21.63 -11.20 -0.13
C ALA A 534 22.76 -12.05 0.46
N ALA A 535 22.77 -12.26 1.78
CA ALA A 535 23.72 -13.16 2.45
C ALA A 535 23.53 -14.62 2.03
N LYS A 536 22.28 -15.12 1.95
CA LYS A 536 21.99 -16.48 1.50
C LYS A 536 22.43 -16.71 0.05
N ALA A 537 22.16 -15.77 -0.84
CA ALA A 537 22.58 -15.80 -2.24
C ALA A 537 24.12 -15.78 -2.40
N ARG A 538 24.84 -15.16 -1.45
CA ARG A 538 26.31 -15.22 -1.36
C ARG A 538 26.83 -16.54 -0.74
N GLY A 539 25.94 -17.45 -0.32
CA GLY A 539 26.30 -18.72 0.30
C GLY A 539 26.76 -18.60 1.76
N VAL A 540 26.42 -17.51 2.45
CA VAL A 540 26.76 -17.34 3.87
C VAL A 540 25.97 -18.38 4.69
N PRO A 541 26.60 -19.15 5.60
CA PRO A 541 25.85 -20.05 6.48
C PRO A 541 25.22 -19.28 7.64
N ALA A 542 24.07 -19.74 8.15
CA ALA A 542 23.34 -19.08 9.23
C ALA A 542 24.22 -18.88 10.49
N SER A 543 25.15 -19.81 10.74
CA SER A 543 26.10 -19.78 11.86
C SER A 543 27.10 -18.61 11.82
N ARG A 544 27.35 -18.01 10.65
CA ARG A 544 28.27 -16.88 10.44
C ARG A 544 27.56 -15.55 10.21
N LEU A 545 26.25 -15.60 9.99
CA LEU A 545 25.44 -14.48 9.55
C LEU A 545 25.46 -13.29 10.53
N LEU A 546 25.31 -13.55 11.84
CA LEU A 546 25.34 -12.50 12.85
C LEU A 546 26.75 -11.92 13.04
N GLU A 547 27.80 -12.72 12.85
CA GLU A 547 29.19 -12.22 12.91
C GLU A 547 29.51 -11.30 11.73
N GLU A 548 28.98 -11.61 10.55
CA GLU A 548 29.08 -10.77 9.36
C GLU A 548 28.35 -9.44 9.57
N PHE A 549 27.10 -9.48 10.01
CA PHE A 549 26.31 -8.28 10.23
C PHE A 549 26.79 -7.42 11.41
N ALA A 550 27.37 -8.02 12.45
CA ALA A 550 27.98 -7.27 13.55
C ALA A 550 29.26 -6.53 13.13
N LYS A 551 29.97 -7.01 12.10
CA LYS A 551 31.19 -6.40 11.55
C LYS A 551 30.90 -5.45 10.39
N ALA A 552 29.79 -5.65 9.69
CA ALA A 552 29.39 -4.83 8.57
C ALA A 552 28.98 -3.43 9.05
N ARG A 553 29.72 -2.42 8.58
CA ARG A 553 29.30 -1.02 8.68
C ARG A 553 28.32 -0.78 7.53
N LEU A 554 27.06 -1.17 7.69
CA LEU A 554 26.03 -0.97 6.66
C LEU A 554 25.99 0.50 6.23
N PRO A 555 26.16 0.77 4.92
CA PRO A 555 25.03 1.23 4.13
C PRO A 555 25.01 0.61 2.71
N VAL A 556 23.83 0.39 2.12
CA VAL A 556 23.74 0.02 0.69
C VAL A 556 22.75 0.89 -0.11
N ALA A 557 22.09 1.89 0.50
CA ALA A 557 21.33 2.89 -0.27
C ALA A 557 21.61 4.32 0.22
N PRO A 558 21.67 5.33 -0.67
CA PRO A 558 21.83 6.74 -0.29
C PRO A 558 20.66 7.32 0.53
N ASP A 559 19.49 6.68 0.50
CA ASP A 559 18.27 7.09 1.22
C ASP A 559 18.04 6.31 2.54
N ALA A 560 19.08 5.64 3.06
CA ALA A 560 19.02 4.74 4.22
C ALA A 560 18.84 5.43 5.60
N ASP A 561 18.37 6.67 5.66
CA ASP A 561 18.16 7.43 6.90
C ASP A 561 17.01 6.89 7.78
N HIS A 562 16.29 5.86 7.30
CA HIS A 562 15.18 5.22 7.99
C HIS A 562 15.57 3.85 8.59
N LEU A 563 16.70 3.25 8.17
CA LEU A 563 17.06 1.88 8.54
C LEU A 563 17.57 1.76 9.98
N GLY A 564 17.02 0.80 10.71
CA GLY A 564 17.51 0.39 12.02
C GLY A 564 18.94 -0.15 11.94
N ARG A 565 19.78 0.17 12.93
CA ARG A 565 21.19 -0.25 13.00
C ARG A 565 21.38 -1.30 14.09
N ILE A 566 22.30 -2.23 13.87
CA ILE A 566 22.73 -3.16 14.91
C ILE A 566 23.38 -2.36 16.03
N ILE A 567 22.88 -2.56 17.25
CA ILE A 567 23.48 -1.97 18.45
C ILE A 567 24.79 -2.73 18.73
N PRO A 568 25.96 -2.06 18.75
CA PRO A 568 27.23 -2.74 19.01
C PRO A 568 27.23 -3.48 20.35
N GLY A 569 27.75 -4.71 20.38
CA GLY A 569 27.81 -5.53 21.59
C GLY A 569 26.47 -6.09 22.08
N SER A 570 25.39 -5.95 21.30
CA SER A 570 24.04 -6.40 21.69
C SER A 570 23.75 -7.88 21.44
N GLU A 571 24.79 -8.69 21.30
CA GLU A 571 24.63 -10.10 21.00
C GLU A 571 23.99 -10.84 22.19
N GLY A 572 22.93 -11.60 21.91
CA GLY A 572 22.22 -12.40 22.89
C GLY A 572 21.86 -13.78 22.35
N ARG A 573 21.32 -14.61 23.24
CA ARG A 573 20.89 -15.97 22.94
C ARG A 573 19.50 -16.22 23.52
N ALA A 574 18.65 -16.92 22.77
CA ALA A 574 17.34 -17.37 23.21
C ALA A 574 17.19 -18.89 23.01
N PRO A 575 16.47 -19.59 23.90
CA PRO A 575 16.35 -21.05 23.85
C PRO A 575 15.53 -21.55 22.64
N SER A 576 14.72 -20.69 22.03
CA SER A 576 13.99 -20.95 20.77
C SER A 576 13.57 -19.64 20.11
N LEU A 577 13.13 -19.71 18.85
CA LEU A 577 12.55 -18.56 18.16
C LEU A 577 11.26 -18.05 18.84
N ASP A 578 10.44 -18.95 19.39
CA ASP A 578 9.22 -18.55 20.09
C ASP A 578 9.54 -17.83 21.41
N ALA A 579 10.63 -18.19 22.09
CA ALA A 579 11.12 -17.45 23.25
C ALA A 579 11.60 -16.04 22.84
N LEU A 580 12.28 -15.90 21.70
CA LEU A 580 12.68 -14.59 21.17
C LEU A 580 11.47 -13.73 20.79
N LYS A 581 10.43 -14.31 20.17
CA LYS A 581 9.16 -13.62 19.89
C LYS A 581 8.42 -13.20 21.15
N ALA A 582 8.47 -14.01 22.21
CA ALA A 582 7.89 -13.65 23.51
C ALA A 582 8.67 -12.50 24.17
N MET A 583 10.00 -12.52 24.10
CA MET A 583 10.86 -11.44 24.59
C MET A 583 10.57 -10.11 23.87
N ALA A 584 10.38 -10.14 22.54
CA ALA A 584 10.05 -8.96 21.75
C ALA A 584 8.69 -8.32 22.11
N LYS A 585 7.82 -9.03 22.83
CA LYS A 585 6.51 -8.51 23.30
C LYS A 585 6.57 -7.89 24.71
N GLN A 586 7.70 -7.99 25.40
CA GLN A 586 7.85 -7.46 26.77
C GLN A 586 8.49 -6.06 26.72
N PRO A 587 8.01 -5.09 27.53
CA PRO A 587 8.68 -3.79 27.68
C PRO A 587 10.10 -3.97 28.26
N PRO A 588 11.05 -3.05 27.99
CA PRO A 588 12.41 -3.19 28.50
C PRO A 588 12.37 -3.19 30.03
N LYS A 589 13.05 -4.15 30.66
CA LYS A 589 13.31 -4.07 32.10
C LYS A 589 14.29 -2.92 32.31
N ASP A 590 13.88 -1.92 33.08
CA ASP A 590 14.76 -0.84 33.54
C ASP A 590 16.01 -1.47 34.17
N GLY A 591 17.17 -1.14 33.60
CA GLY A 591 18.50 -1.49 34.10
C GLY A 591 19.25 -0.23 34.45
#